data_AF-A0A397V3J4-F1
#
_entry.id   AF-A0A397V3J4-F1
#
_cell.length_a   1.000
_cell.length_b   1.000
_cell.length_c   1.000
_cell.angle_alpha   90.00
_cell.angle_beta   90.00
_cell.angle_gamma   90.00
#
_symmetry.space_group_name_H-M   'P 1'
#
loop_
_entity.id
_entity.type
_entity.pdbx_description
1 polymer ?
#
loop_
_entity_poly.entity_id
_entity_poly.type
_entity_poly.pdbx_seq_one_letter_code
_entity_poly.pdbx_strand_id
1 'polypeptide(L)'
;MTMMNQEVDHVKNDHPIGIHHVIRMNVFTNMVKQLFPQHVYPSQSTLKETLKSYLEEAYPEFMSDMSPNEFTNHFYSKWCSSLLSKMKNYHGAASQNVRHAIWRIFGSEKLPSLNSNASAPEIVNWKKSSQVAACFRSLFEQTESGVYWTDMIARSAFSTAAVPTITPEHCAFTLAVCVIILNPKSKYVKCNEKLMKCYLKQYLDDLNGEGPFYESAQAVMNNEAGNRSRPTSETDKPEPASQSSLLMNYSQDKINDLFGIDY
;
A
#
# COMPACT_ATOMS: atom_id res chain seq x y z
N MET A 1 40.42 -30.68 56.02
CA MET A 1 40.51 -29.22 56.22
C MET A 1 40.24 -28.60 54.87
N THR A 2 38.96 -28.38 54.59
CA THR A 2 38.45 -27.94 53.29
C THR A 2 38.34 -26.43 53.34
N MET A 3 39.14 -25.71 52.55
CA MET A 3 38.95 -24.27 52.36
C MET A 3 38.25 -24.03 51.04
N MET A 4 37.10 -23.36 51.17
CA MET A 4 36.31 -22.73 50.14
C MET A 4 37.18 -21.78 49.31
N ASN A 5 36.94 -21.71 48.00
CA ASN A 5 36.98 -20.46 47.27
C ASN A 5 35.85 -20.48 46.25
N GLN A 6 34.82 -19.73 46.58
CA GLN A 6 33.66 -19.44 45.77
C GLN A 6 34.02 -18.18 44.98
N GLU A 7 34.39 -18.35 43.71
CA GLU A 7 34.59 -17.24 42.80
C GLU A 7 33.21 -16.74 42.39
N VAL A 8 32.75 -15.70 43.07
CA VAL A 8 31.54 -14.95 42.73
C VAL A 8 31.89 -14.11 41.52
N ASP A 9 31.63 -14.64 40.33
CA ASP A 9 31.55 -13.82 39.13
C ASP A 9 30.37 -12.87 39.28
N HIS A 10 30.69 -11.63 39.62
CA HIS A 10 29.79 -10.49 39.49
C HIS A 10 29.50 -10.29 38.00
N VAL A 11 28.50 -11.02 37.49
CA VAL A 11 27.81 -10.63 36.27
C VAL A 11 27.14 -9.30 36.59
N LYS A 12 27.78 -8.20 36.13
CA LYS A 12 27.12 -6.90 36.05
C LYS A 12 25.80 -7.10 35.32
N ASN A 13 24.71 -6.82 36.01
CA ASN A 13 23.39 -6.69 35.44
C ASN A 13 23.39 -5.55 34.43
N ASP A 14 23.80 -5.84 33.20
CA ASP A 14 23.38 -5.07 32.03
C ASP A 14 21.89 -5.35 31.85
N HIS A 15 21.06 -4.43 32.32
CA HIS A 15 19.63 -4.39 32.02
C HIS A 15 19.42 -4.40 30.50
N PRO A 16 18.74 -5.39 29.90
CA PRO A 16 18.40 -5.32 28.50
C PRO A 16 17.13 -4.47 28.34
N ILE A 17 17.28 -3.14 28.32
CA ILE A 17 16.21 -2.21 27.89
C ILE A 17 15.90 -2.36 26.38
N GLY A 18 16.53 -3.31 25.68
CA GLY A 18 16.20 -3.63 24.30
C GLY A 18 15.24 -4.81 24.23
N ILE A 19 14.00 -4.58 23.76
CA ILE A 19 13.23 -5.66 23.11
C ILE A 19 14.19 -6.34 22.12
N HIS A 20 14.52 -7.60 22.38
CA HIS A 20 15.41 -8.40 21.54
C HIS A 20 15.02 -8.23 20.07
N HIS A 21 16.00 -8.02 19.17
CA HIS A 21 15.75 -7.66 17.78
C HIS A 21 14.67 -8.53 17.09
N VAL A 22 14.68 -9.83 17.37
CA VAL A 22 13.72 -10.81 16.86
C VAL A 22 12.30 -10.58 17.42
N ILE A 23 12.18 -10.27 18.72
CA ILE A 23 10.90 -9.94 19.35
C ILE A 23 10.34 -8.67 18.73
N ARG A 24 11.17 -7.64 18.52
CA ARG A 24 10.76 -6.38 17.87
C ARG A 24 10.24 -6.60 16.44
N MET A 25 10.88 -7.46 15.65
CA MET A 25 10.41 -7.77 14.29
C MET A 25 9.07 -8.50 14.26
N ASN A 26 8.84 -9.41 15.23
CA ASN A 26 7.56 -10.11 15.36
C ASN A 26 6.45 -9.16 15.81
N VAL A 27 6.72 -8.27 16.76
CA VAL A 27 5.79 -7.21 17.20
C VAL A 27 5.34 -6.37 16.00
N PHE A 28 6.28 -5.83 15.22
CA PHE A 28 5.94 -5.00 14.05
C PHE A 28 5.14 -5.77 12.99
N THR A 29 5.49 -7.03 12.76
CA THR A 29 4.79 -7.86 11.78
C THR A 29 3.35 -8.15 12.22
N ASN A 30 3.13 -8.49 13.49
CA ASN A 30 1.80 -8.79 14.03
C ASN A 30 0.94 -7.52 14.08
N MET A 31 1.51 -6.40 14.51
CA MET A 31 0.83 -5.11 14.51
C MET A 31 0.38 -4.71 13.09
N VAL A 32 1.25 -4.80 12.08
CA VAL A 32 0.89 -4.47 10.69
C VAL A 32 -0.24 -5.38 10.17
N LYS A 33 -0.22 -6.67 10.49
CA LYS A 33 -1.28 -7.61 10.12
C LYS A 33 -2.64 -7.25 10.71
N GLN A 34 -2.67 -6.80 11.97
CA GLN A 34 -3.89 -6.38 12.64
C GLN A 34 -4.38 -5.01 12.17
N LEU A 35 -3.45 -4.11 11.85
CA LEU A 35 -3.75 -2.73 11.44
C LEU A 35 -4.27 -2.64 10.00
N PHE A 36 -3.68 -3.41 9.08
CA PHE A 36 -3.96 -3.29 7.65
C PHE A 36 -5.45 -3.41 7.27
N PRO A 37 -6.26 -4.33 7.84
CA PRO A 37 -7.69 -4.43 7.58
C PRO A 37 -8.49 -3.14 7.81
N GLN A 38 -8.06 -2.29 8.74
CA GLN A 38 -8.75 -1.06 9.13
C GLN A 38 -8.07 0.19 8.58
N HIS A 39 -6.75 0.11 8.38
CA HIS A 39 -5.95 1.22 7.92
C HIS A 39 -4.94 0.72 6.90
N VAL A 40 -5.37 0.62 5.64
CA VAL A 40 -4.50 0.22 4.52
C VAL A 40 -3.30 1.17 4.43
N TYR A 41 -3.51 2.48 4.53
CA TYR A 41 -2.45 3.50 4.52
C TYR A 41 -2.50 4.33 5.80
N PRO A 42 -1.96 3.81 6.92
CA PRO A 42 -2.04 4.51 8.21
C PRO A 42 -1.14 5.75 8.21
N SER A 43 -1.55 6.77 8.96
CA SER A 43 -0.70 7.91 9.25
C SER A 43 0.41 7.52 10.25
N GLN A 44 1.45 8.34 10.37
CA GLN A 44 2.48 8.10 11.39
C GLN A 44 1.92 8.19 12.82
N SER A 45 0.93 9.05 13.07
CA SER A 45 0.28 9.11 14.39
C SER A 45 -0.52 7.85 14.68
N THR A 46 -1.31 7.35 13.71
CA THR A 46 -2.02 6.07 13.83
C THR A 46 -1.04 4.93 14.12
N LEU A 47 0.08 4.84 13.38
CA LEU A 47 1.12 3.85 13.63
C LEU A 47 1.71 3.98 15.04
N LYS A 48 1.96 5.21 15.50
CA LYS A 48 2.51 5.47 16.83
C LYS A 48 1.56 5.03 17.94
N GLU A 49 0.30 5.43 17.84
CA GLU A 49 -0.74 5.13 18.83
C GLU A 49 -1.03 3.62 18.89
N THR A 50 -1.24 2.98 17.75
CA THR A 50 -1.47 1.53 17.69
C THR A 50 -0.26 0.75 18.23
N LEU A 51 0.98 1.17 17.91
CA LEU A 51 2.17 0.52 18.45
C LEU A 51 2.23 0.67 19.97
N LYS A 52 1.93 1.88 20.46
CA LYS A 52 1.94 2.18 21.88
C LYS A 52 0.95 1.28 22.62
N SER A 53 -0.31 1.26 22.20
CA SER A 53 -1.35 0.42 22.82
C SER A 53 -0.99 -1.06 22.78
N TYR A 54 -0.47 -1.55 21.65
CA TYR A 54 -0.03 -2.95 21.53
C TYR A 54 1.11 -3.29 22.51
N LEU A 55 2.09 -2.40 22.66
CA LEU A 55 3.21 -2.61 23.59
C LEU A 55 2.77 -2.49 25.05
N GLU A 56 1.85 -1.58 25.38
CA GLU A 56 1.28 -1.46 26.73
C GLU A 56 0.51 -2.73 27.13
N GLU A 57 -0.22 -3.34 26.19
CA GLU A 57 -0.97 -4.57 26.43
C GLU A 57 -0.07 -5.80 26.49
N ALA A 58 0.83 -5.98 25.52
CA ALA A 58 1.61 -7.20 25.37
C ALA A 58 2.94 -7.19 26.15
N TYR A 59 3.48 -6.02 26.48
CA TYR A 59 4.79 -5.85 27.13
C TYR A 59 4.77 -4.71 28.17
N PRO A 60 3.90 -4.77 29.20
CA PRO A 60 3.72 -3.70 30.17
C PRO A 60 5.00 -3.39 30.98
N GLU A 61 5.83 -4.39 31.28
CA GLU A 61 7.12 -4.20 31.97
C GLU A 61 8.07 -3.35 31.13
N PHE A 62 8.21 -3.66 29.84
CA PHE A 62 9.02 -2.87 28.91
C PHE A 62 8.53 -1.42 28.78
N MET A 63 7.21 -1.23 28.78
CA MET A 63 6.62 0.11 28.69
C MET A 63 6.75 0.89 30.00
N SER A 64 6.78 0.22 31.15
CA SER A 64 6.92 0.86 32.47
C SER A 64 8.30 1.50 32.67
N ASP A 65 9.33 0.91 32.07
CA ASP A 65 10.71 1.43 32.10
C ASP A 65 10.94 2.59 31.10
N MET A 66 9.96 2.90 30.25
CA MET A 66 10.09 3.85 29.17
C MET A 66 9.23 5.10 29.40
N SER A 67 9.86 6.28 29.47
CA SER A 67 9.11 7.54 29.54
C SER A 67 8.39 7.87 28.21
N PRO A 68 7.33 8.69 28.23
CA PRO A 68 6.62 9.11 27.01
C PRO A 68 7.52 9.79 25.97
N ASN A 69 8.54 10.52 26.42
CA ASN A 69 9.51 11.20 25.55
C ASN A 69 10.47 10.20 24.90
N GLU A 70 10.97 9.22 25.66
CA GLU A 70 11.82 8.14 25.14
C GLU A 70 11.08 7.31 24.10
N PHE A 71 9.83 6.93 24.38
CA PHE A 71 8.98 6.23 23.41
C PHE A 71 8.84 7.03 22.10
N THR A 72 8.54 8.32 22.22
CA THR A 72 8.38 9.21 21.07
C THR A 72 9.67 9.31 20.26
N ASN A 73 10.82 9.44 20.93
CA ASN A 73 12.13 9.51 20.29
C ASN A 73 12.49 8.19 19.59
N HIS A 74 12.24 7.04 20.22
CA HIS A 74 12.45 5.73 19.62
C HIS A 74 11.56 5.51 18.40
N PHE A 75 10.29 5.92 18.49
CA PHE A 75 9.35 5.81 17.40
C PHE A 75 9.84 6.55 16.15
N TYR A 76 10.12 7.85 16.26
CA TYR A 76 10.49 8.65 15.10
C TYR A 76 11.90 8.36 14.58
N SER A 77 12.84 7.92 15.44
CA SER A 77 14.22 7.65 15.03
C SER A 77 14.41 6.31 14.32
N LYS A 78 13.72 5.24 14.75
CA LYS A 78 13.99 3.86 14.25
C LYS A 78 12.75 3.03 13.97
N TRP A 79 11.71 3.11 14.79
CA TRP A 79 10.58 2.18 14.67
C TRP A 79 9.64 2.55 13.53
N CYS A 80 9.40 3.85 13.31
CA CYS A 80 8.52 4.34 12.26
C CYS A 80 8.97 3.86 10.86
N SER A 81 10.25 4.01 10.53
CA SER A 81 10.79 3.53 9.24
C SER A 81 10.69 2.01 9.08
N SER A 82 10.92 1.26 10.17
CA SER A 82 10.80 -0.20 10.18
C SER A 82 9.35 -0.65 9.96
N LEU A 83 8.39 0.03 10.60
CA LEU A 83 6.96 -0.23 10.46
C LEU A 83 6.46 0.12 9.05
N LEU A 84 6.88 1.26 8.52
CA LEU A 84 6.55 1.67 7.15
C LEU A 84 7.10 0.68 6.11
N SER A 85 8.32 0.18 6.31
CA SER A 85 8.89 -0.87 5.46
C SER A 85 8.07 -2.16 5.51
N LYS A 86 7.64 -2.59 6.71
CA LYS A 86 6.76 -3.76 6.86
C LYS A 86 5.39 -3.54 6.22
N MET A 87 4.81 -2.35 6.37
CA MET A 87 3.55 -1.99 5.73
C MET A 87 3.67 -2.03 4.21
N LYS A 88 4.74 -1.47 3.63
CA LYS A 88 5.03 -1.54 2.20
C LYS A 88 5.12 -2.98 1.69
N ASN A 89 5.79 -3.87 2.43
CA ASN A 89 5.88 -5.28 2.06
C ASN A 89 4.51 -5.96 2.12
N TYR A 90 3.70 -5.62 3.12
CA TYR A 90 2.34 -6.13 3.24
C TYR A 90 1.44 -5.66 2.08
N HIS A 91 1.58 -4.40 1.65
CA HIS A 91 0.90 -3.88 0.46
C HIS A 91 1.27 -4.65 -0.79
N GLY A 92 2.58 -4.90 -0.99
CA GLY A 92 3.05 -5.70 -2.12
C GLY A 92 2.45 -7.11 -2.12
N ALA A 93 2.44 -7.78 -0.97
CA ALA A 93 1.83 -9.09 -0.82
C ALA A 93 0.31 -9.07 -1.07
N ALA A 94 -0.40 -8.09 -0.51
CA ALA A 94 -1.85 -7.92 -0.70
C ALA A 94 -2.20 -7.65 -2.16
N SER A 95 -1.48 -6.74 -2.84
CA SER A 95 -1.66 -6.48 -4.27
C SER A 95 -1.40 -7.73 -5.12
N GLN A 96 -0.40 -8.54 -4.76
CA GLN A 96 -0.14 -9.79 -5.47
C GLN A 96 -1.24 -10.84 -5.23
N ASN A 97 -1.78 -10.93 -4.02
CA ASN A 97 -2.91 -11.81 -3.72
C ASN A 97 -4.15 -11.42 -4.52
N VAL A 98 -4.47 -10.12 -4.58
CA VAL A 98 -5.57 -9.61 -5.42
C VAL A 98 -5.30 -9.90 -6.89
N ARG A 99 -4.06 -9.67 -7.37
CA ARG A 99 -3.66 -10.03 -8.73
C ARG A 99 -3.94 -11.51 -9.00
N HIS A 100 -3.49 -12.43 -8.15
CA HIS A 100 -3.78 -13.85 -8.33
C HIS A 100 -5.29 -14.17 -8.29
N ALA A 101 -6.04 -13.51 -7.41
CA ALA A 101 -7.48 -13.69 -7.30
C ALA A 101 -8.22 -13.26 -8.58
N ILE A 102 -7.79 -12.17 -9.25
CA ILE A 102 -8.36 -11.75 -10.55
C ILE A 102 -8.32 -12.89 -11.57
N TRP A 103 -7.15 -13.51 -11.78
CA TRP A 103 -7.02 -14.61 -12.74
C TRP A 103 -7.74 -15.88 -12.27
N ARG A 104 -7.79 -16.14 -10.95
CA ARG A 104 -8.53 -17.28 -10.40
C ARG A 104 -10.03 -17.16 -10.64
N ILE A 105 -10.59 -15.96 -10.46
CA ILE A 105 -12.03 -15.71 -10.57
C ILE A 105 -12.48 -15.61 -12.04
N PHE A 106 -11.74 -14.91 -12.89
CA PHE A 106 -12.08 -14.81 -14.31
C PHE A 106 -11.72 -16.07 -15.11
N GLY A 107 -10.66 -16.77 -14.70
CA GLY A 107 -10.13 -17.93 -15.42
C GLY A 107 -9.42 -17.56 -16.73
N SER A 108 -8.71 -18.53 -17.30
CA SER A 108 -7.95 -18.35 -18.55
C SER A 108 -8.84 -18.20 -19.78
N GLU A 109 -10.12 -18.59 -19.71
CA GLU A 109 -11.08 -18.45 -20.81
C GLU A 109 -11.52 -17.00 -21.01
N LYS A 110 -11.76 -16.26 -19.91
CA LYS A 110 -12.23 -14.87 -19.97
C LYS A 110 -11.09 -13.87 -19.93
N LEU A 111 -10.00 -14.17 -19.20
CA LEU A 111 -8.88 -13.25 -19.03
C LEU A 111 -7.58 -13.82 -19.64
N PRO A 112 -7.09 -13.27 -20.76
CA PRO A 112 -5.85 -13.73 -21.36
C PRO A 112 -4.66 -13.55 -20.40
N SER A 113 -3.70 -14.48 -20.46
CA SER A 113 -2.46 -14.36 -19.69
C SER A 113 -1.65 -13.13 -20.11
N LEU A 114 -1.00 -12.48 -19.14
CA LEU A 114 -0.06 -11.40 -19.38
C LEU A 114 1.34 -11.86 -18.95
N ASN A 115 2.31 -11.79 -19.86
CA ASN A 115 3.70 -12.15 -19.58
C ASN A 115 4.26 -11.26 -18.46
N SER A 116 4.99 -11.84 -17.51
CA SER A 116 5.66 -11.10 -16.43
C SER A 116 6.68 -10.09 -16.95
N ASN A 117 7.26 -10.34 -18.13
CA ASN A 117 8.24 -9.49 -18.79
C ASN A 117 7.64 -8.64 -19.93
N ALA A 118 6.30 -8.52 -19.99
CA ALA A 118 5.63 -7.72 -21.01
C ALA A 118 6.09 -6.26 -20.96
N SER A 119 6.46 -5.74 -22.11
CA SER A 119 6.78 -4.33 -22.32
C SER A 119 5.55 -3.44 -22.17
N ALA A 120 5.76 -2.14 -21.97
CA ALA A 120 4.66 -1.18 -21.84
C ALA A 120 3.69 -1.18 -23.05
N PRO A 121 4.16 -1.27 -24.32
CA PRO A 121 3.25 -1.40 -25.47
C PRO A 121 2.43 -2.70 -25.47
N GLU A 122 3.04 -3.83 -25.10
CA GLU A 122 2.34 -5.13 -25.01
C GLU A 122 1.24 -5.08 -23.95
N ILE A 123 1.54 -4.49 -22.79
CA ILE A 123 0.58 -4.25 -21.72
C ILE A 123 -0.61 -3.42 -22.21
N VAL A 124 -0.34 -2.31 -22.90
CA VAL A 124 -1.40 -1.43 -23.42
C VAL A 124 -2.26 -2.15 -24.45
N ASN A 125 -1.65 -2.95 -25.34
CA ASN A 125 -2.39 -3.73 -26.32
C ASN A 125 -3.22 -4.84 -25.68
N TRP A 126 -2.67 -5.55 -24.69
CA TRP A 126 -3.38 -6.56 -23.91
C TRP A 126 -4.62 -5.97 -23.23
N LYS A 127 -4.47 -4.80 -22.59
CA LYS A 127 -5.58 -4.07 -21.94
C LYS A 127 -6.68 -3.63 -22.90
N LYS A 128 -6.33 -3.30 -24.15
CA LYS A 128 -7.28 -2.92 -25.20
C LYS A 128 -8.05 -4.10 -25.79
N SER A 129 -7.69 -5.33 -25.47
CA SER A 129 -8.42 -6.51 -25.93
C SER A 129 -9.88 -6.47 -25.44
N SER A 130 -10.79 -6.96 -26.27
CA SER A 130 -12.22 -7.05 -25.92
C SER A 130 -12.45 -7.89 -24.66
N GLN A 131 -11.64 -8.93 -24.46
CA GLN A 131 -11.65 -9.80 -23.28
C GLN A 131 -11.33 -9.03 -22.00
N VAL A 132 -10.21 -8.31 -21.95
CA VAL A 132 -9.83 -7.53 -20.75
C VAL A 132 -10.84 -6.41 -20.48
N ALA A 133 -11.32 -5.73 -21.53
CA ALA A 133 -12.35 -4.71 -21.40
C ALA A 133 -13.71 -5.28 -20.92
N ALA A 134 -14.02 -6.54 -21.23
CA ALA A 134 -15.19 -7.24 -20.69
C ALA A 134 -14.99 -7.58 -19.21
N CYS A 135 -13.84 -8.16 -18.83
CA CYS A 135 -13.51 -8.40 -17.43
C CYS A 135 -13.57 -7.12 -16.58
N PHE A 136 -13.05 -6.02 -17.10
CA PHE A 136 -13.12 -4.72 -16.42
C PHE A 136 -14.56 -4.26 -16.18
N ARG A 137 -15.46 -4.41 -17.17
CA ARG A 137 -16.89 -4.07 -17.00
C ARG A 137 -17.56 -4.97 -15.96
N SER A 138 -17.28 -6.27 -16.00
CA SER A 138 -17.87 -7.23 -15.07
C SER A 138 -17.51 -6.97 -13.62
N LEU A 139 -16.41 -6.27 -13.30
CA LEU A 139 -16.09 -5.86 -11.91
C LEU A 139 -17.26 -5.14 -11.23
N PHE A 140 -18.10 -4.44 -12.00
CA PHE A 140 -19.22 -3.63 -11.54
C PHE A 140 -20.57 -4.33 -11.69
N GLU A 141 -20.57 -5.59 -12.13
CA GLU A 141 -21.77 -6.38 -12.34
C GLU A 141 -21.92 -7.43 -11.22
N GLN A 142 -23.15 -7.90 -11.02
CA GLN A 142 -23.42 -9.06 -10.19
C GLN A 142 -23.32 -10.35 -11.02
N THR A 143 -22.88 -11.41 -10.38
CA THR A 143 -23.00 -12.78 -10.88
C THR A 143 -24.45 -13.26 -10.83
N GLU A 144 -24.71 -14.41 -11.44
CA GLU A 144 -26.01 -15.08 -11.37
C GLU A 144 -26.46 -15.36 -9.92
N SER A 145 -25.53 -15.48 -8.98
CA SER A 145 -25.82 -15.64 -7.55
C SER A 145 -26.04 -14.32 -6.80
N GLY A 146 -26.13 -13.18 -7.49
CA GLY A 146 -26.37 -11.86 -6.90
C GLY A 146 -25.17 -11.25 -6.17
N VAL A 147 -23.97 -11.82 -6.33
CA VAL A 147 -22.73 -11.33 -5.70
C VAL A 147 -21.90 -10.57 -6.72
N TYR A 148 -21.38 -9.39 -6.35
CA TYR A 148 -20.50 -8.63 -7.24
C TYR A 148 -19.19 -9.37 -7.53
N TRP A 149 -18.70 -9.27 -8.77
CA TRP A 149 -17.41 -9.85 -9.15
C TRP A 149 -16.25 -9.32 -8.29
N THR A 150 -16.26 -8.03 -7.96
CA THR A 150 -15.24 -7.43 -7.10
C THR A 150 -15.24 -8.04 -5.69
N ASP A 151 -16.40 -8.37 -5.13
CA ASP A 151 -16.50 -9.04 -3.82
C ASP A 151 -15.96 -10.47 -3.86
N MET A 152 -16.19 -11.20 -4.96
CA MET A 152 -15.61 -12.53 -5.15
C MET A 152 -14.07 -12.48 -5.20
N ILE A 153 -13.52 -11.48 -5.88
CA ILE A 153 -12.06 -11.26 -5.94
C ILE A 153 -11.53 -10.91 -4.55
N ALA A 154 -12.19 -9.99 -3.83
CA ALA A 154 -11.79 -9.60 -2.48
C ALA A 154 -11.80 -10.79 -1.51
N ARG A 155 -12.88 -11.60 -1.54
CA ARG A 155 -12.97 -12.84 -0.76
C ARG A 155 -11.86 -13.82 -1.13
N SER A 156 -11.59 -14.04 -2.42
CA SER A 156 -10.48 -14.92 -2.81
C SER A 156 -9.10 -14.40 -2.42
N ALA A 157 -8.92 -13.08 -2.29
CA ALA A 157 -7.63 -12.47 -1.96
C ALA A 157 -7.35 -12.37 -0.46
N PHE A 158 -8.40 -12.12 0.35
CA PHE A 158 -8.27 -11.78 1.77
C PHE A 158 -8.95 -12.78 2.72
N SER A 159 -9.96 -13.52 2.26
CA SER A 159 -10.67 -14.45 3.14
C SER A 159 -9.75 -15.62 3.49
N THR A 160 -9.41 -15.68 4.76
CA THR A 160 -8.63 -16.77 5.38
C THR A 160 -9.34 -17.16 6.67
N ALA A 161 -8.97 -18.29 7.26
CA ALA A 161 -9.51 -18.67 8.57
C ALA A 161 -9.33 -17.59 9.66
N ALA A 162 -8.34 -16.70 9.50
CA ALA A 162 -8.05 -15.59 10.42
C ALA A 162 -8.78 -14.27 10.07
N VAL A 163 -9.31 -14.12 8.85
CA VAL A 163 -10.08 -12.95 8.41
C VAL A 163 -11.36 -13.45 7.74
N PRO A 164 -12.37 -13.86 8.55
CA PRO A 164 -13.59 -14.46 8.02
C PRO A 164 -14.50 -13.42 7.35
N THR A 165 -14.35 -12.14 7.70
CA THR A 165 -15.21 -11.05 7.23
C THR A 165 -14.40 -10.06 6.38
N ILE A 166 -14.89 -9.77 5.18
CA ILE A 166 -14.34 -8.75 4.30
C ILE A 166 -14.82 -7.37 4.76
N THR A 167 -13.89 -6.42 4.90
CA THR A 167 -14.18 -5.03 5.29
C THR A 167 -14.32 -4.12 4.06
N PRO A 168 -14.95 -2.93 4.20
CA PRO A 168 -15.01 -1.94 3.11
C PRO A 168 -13.62 -1.57 2.56
N GLU A 169 -12.60 -1.50 3.42
CA GLU A 169 -11.21 -1.22 3.03
C GLU A 169 -10.63 -2.31 2.14
N HIS A 170 -10.94 -3.59 2.41
CA HIS A 170 -10.53 -4.70 1.56
C HIS A 170 -11.19 -4.60 0.18
N CYS A 171 -12.48 -4.25 0.11
CA CYS A 171 -13.17 -4.04 -1.16
C CYS A 171 -12.58 -2.85 -1.92
N ALA A 172 -12.36 -1.70 -1.26
CA ALA A 172 -11.75 -0.52 -1.87
C ALA A 172 -10.33 -0.80 -2.38
N PHE A 173 -9.50 -1.49 -1.59
CA PHE A 173 -8.16 -1.92 -2.00
C PHE A 173 -8.22 -2.87 -3.20
N THR A 174 -9.12 -3.86 -3.15
CA THR A 174 -9.32 -4.81 -4.24
C THR A 174 -9.69 -4.08 -5.52
N LEU A 175 -10.67 -3.16 -5.47
CA LEU A 175 -11.07 -2.41 -6.64
C LEU A 175 -9.91 -1.58 -7.19
N ALA A 176 -9.17 -0.86 -6.34
CA ALA A 176 -8.03 -0.07 -6.78
C ALA A 176 -7.01 -0.91 -7.57
N VAL A 177 -6.69 -2.11 -7.08
CA VAL A 177 -5.80 -3.05 -7.80
C VAL A 177 -6.44 -3.52 -9.11
N CYS A 178 -7.72 -3.91 -9.10
CA CYS A 178 -8.44 -4.34 -10.30
C CYS A 178 -8.48 -3.25 -11.37
N VAL A 179 -8.73 -1.99 -10.99
CA VAL A 179 -8.74 -0.84 -11.90
C VAL A 179 -7.35 -0.59 -12.46
N ILE A 180 -6.30 -0.65 -11.64
CA ILE A 180 -4.92 -0.51 -12.14
C ILE A 180 -4.62 -1.60 -13.16
N ILE A 181 -4.99 -2.85 -12.91
CA ILE A 181 -4.64 -3.99 -13.78
C ILE A 181 -5.50 -4.04 -15.04
N LEU A 182 -6.83 -3.96 -14.92
CA LEU A 182 -7.77 -4.29 -16.00
C LEU A 182 -8.26 -3.07 -16.79
N ASN A 183 -8.07 -1.85 -16.29
CA ASN A 183 -8.62 -0.68 -16.97
C ASN A 183 -7.99 -0.48 -18.36
N PRO A 184 -8.77 -0.51 -19.45
CA PRO A 184 -8.28 -0.36 -20.82
C PRO A 184 -7.67 1.02 -21.11
N LYS A 185 -8.02 2.04 -20.32
CA LYS A 185 -7.51 3.42 -20.45
C LYS A 185 -6.22 3.66 -19.65
N SER A 186 -5.90 2.79 -18.69
CA SER A 186 -4.73 2.95 -17.84
C SER A 186 -3.47 2.39 -18.51
N LYS A 187 -2.39 3.18 -18.51
CA LYS A 187 -1.07 2.74 -18.98
C LYS A 187 -0.29 1.94 -17.92
N TYR A 188 -0.79 1.86 -16.69
CA TYR A 188 -0.11 1.21 -15.58
C TYR A 188 -0.58 -0.23 -15.40
N VAL A 189 0.31 -1.13 -14.99
CA VAL A 189 -0.04 -2.49 -14.51
C VAL A 189 0.50 -2.76 -13.11
N LYS A 190 1.52 -2.01 -12.69
CA LYS A 190 2.07 -2.09 -11.34
C LYS A 190 1.30 -1.16 -10.42
N CYS A 191 0.95 -1.66 -9.23
CA CYS A 191 0.36 -0.85 -8.17
C CYS A 191 1.45 0.05 -7.58
N ASN A 192 1.34 1.36 -7.78
CA ASN A 192 2.19 2.32 -7.08
C ASN A 192 1.43 2.96 -5.92
N GLU A 193 2.15 3.33 -4.86
CA GLU A 193 1.53 3.81 -3.62
C GLU A 193 0.71 5.09 -3.84
N LYS A 194 1.16 5.99 -4.72
CA LYS A 194 0.45 7.24 -5.03
C LYS A 194 -0.91 6.99 -5.67
N LEU A 195 -0.97 6.10 -6.67
CA LEU A 195 -2.20 5.70 -7.34
C LEU A 195 -3.11 4.95 -6.37
N MET A 196 -2.57 4.01 -5.61
CA MET A 196 -3.34 3.28 -4.60
C MET A 196 -3.98 4.23 -3.60
N LYS A 197 -3.23 5.16 -3.00
CA LYS A 197 -3.80 6.16 -2.09
C LYS A 197 -4.86 7.05 -2.74
N CYS A 198 -4.65 7.46 -3.99
CA CYS A 198 -5.61 8.27 -4.73
C CYS A 198 -6.94 7.52 -4.92
N TYR A 199 -6.87 6.28 -5.41
CA TYR A 199 -8.04 5.45 -5.64
C TYR A 199 -8.74 5.06 -4.32
N LEU A 200 -7.99 4.65 -3.29
CA LEU A 200 -8.58 4.28 -2.01
C LEU A 200 -9.33 5.44 -1.35
N LYS A 201 -8.73 6.63 -1.32
CA LYS A 201 -9.38 7.80 -0.71
C LYS A 201 -10.76 8.02 -1.34
N GLN A 202 -10.81 8.00 -2.66
CA GLN A 202 -12.04 8.23 -3.38
C GLN A 202 -13.08 7.14 -3.17
N TYR A 203 -12.69 5.86 -3.24
CA TYR A 203 -13.64 4.77 -3.02
C TYR A 203 -14.16 4.72 -1.59
N LEU A 204 -13.36 5.09 -0.60
CA LEU A 204 -13.82 5.21 0.78
C LEU A 204 -14.77 6.40 0.96
N ASP A 205 -14.52 7.52 0.29
CA ASP A 205 -15.44 8.66 0.29
C ASP A 205 -16.79 8.28 -0.37
N ASP A 206 -16.77 7.50 -1.45
CA ASP A 206 -17.97 7.00 -2.14
C ASP A 206 -18.76 5.97 -1.31
N LEU A 207 -18.06 5.07 -0.60
CA LEU A 207 -18.69 4.06 0.28
C LEU A 207 -19.42 4.70 1.48
N ASN A 208 -18.96 5.86 1.94
CA ASN A 208 -19.60 6.61 3.02
C ASN A 208 -20.79 7.48 2.54
N GLY A 209 -20.96 7.65 1.22
CA GLY A 209 -21.94 8.58 0.63
C GLY A 209 -23.22 7.93 0.09
N GLU A 210 -23.47 6.64 0.31
CA GLU A 210 -24.58 5.86 -0.29
C GLU A 210 -24.68 5.97 -1.83
N GLY A 211 -23.62 6.40 -2.51
CA GLY A 211 -23.59 6.58 -3.96
C GLY A 211 -23.25 5.28 -4.68
N PRO A 212 -23.81 5.02 -5.88
CA PRO A 212 -23.41 3.87 -6.67
C PRO A 212 -21.93 4.01 -7.06
N PHE A 213 -21.14 3.07 -6.55
CA PHE A 213 -19.71 2.80 -6.80
C PHE A 213 -19.23 2.98 -8.27
N TYR A 214 -20.17 2.91 -9.21
CA TYR A 214 -20.01 3.01 -10.66
C TYR A 214 -19.68 4.42 -11.19
N GLU A 215 -20.36 5.48 -10.72
CA GLU A 215 -20.20 6.82 -11.33
C GLU A 215 -18.89 7.50 -10.94
N SER A 216 -18.45 7.31 -9.69
CA SER A 216 -17.20 7.91 -9.19
C SER A 216 -15.96 7.28 -9.81
N ALA A 217 -15.91 5.94 -9.95
CA ALA A 217 -14.83 5.27 -10.68
C ALA A 217 -14.74 5.77 -12.13
N GLN A 218 -15.85 6.19 -12.74
CA GLN A 218 -15.92 6.76 -14.08
C GLN A 218 -15.55 8.25 -14.15
N ALA A 219 -15.86 9.04 -13.12
CA ALA A 219 -15.52 10.45 -13.03
C ALA A 219 -14.00 10.71 -12.87
N VAL A 220 -13.27 9.84 -12.15
CA VAL A 220 -11.78 9.91 -12.06
C VAL A 220 -11.14 9.82 -13.44
N MET A 221 -11.69 8.94 -14.27
CA MET A 221 -11.14 8.65 -15.58
C MET A 221 -11.13 9.87 -16.51
N ASN A 222 -12.08 10.78 -16.35
CA ASN A 222 -12.15 12.00 -17.16
C ASN A 222 -11.14 13.07 -16.69
N ASN A 223 -10.85 13.13 -15.38
CA ASN A 223 -9.91 14.10 -14.82
C ASN A 223 -8.44 13.77 -15.11
N GLU A 224 -8.05 12.49 -15.15
CA GLU A 224 -6.69 12.07 -15.52
C GLU A 224 -6.40 12.26 -17.03
N ALA A 225 -7.41 12.16 -17.89
CA ALA A 225 -7.31 12.42 -19.33
C ALA A 225 -7.33 13.93 -19.66
N GLY A 226 -8.13 14.72 -18.93
CA GLY A 226 -8.28 16.16 -19.14
C GLY A 226 -7.05 16.99 -18.75
N ASN A 227 -6.37 16.63 -17.66
CA ASN A 227 -5.22 17.41 -17.15
C ASN A 227 -3.94 17.34 -18.00
N ARG A 228 -3.89 16.52 -19.06
CA ARG A 228 -2.77 16.49 -20.02
C ARG A 228 -3.11 17.14 -21.37
N SER A 229 -4.35 17.58 -21.58
CA SER A 229 -4.82 18.04 -22.90
C SER A 229 -4.80 19.56 -23.08
N ARG A 230 -4.14 20.34 -22.21
CA ARG A 230 -3.97 21.78 -22.43
C ARG A 230 -2.76 22.01 -23.36
N PRO A 231 -2.95 22.47 -24.61
CA PRO A 231 -1.84 22.87 -25.46
C PRO A 231 -1.23 24.16 -24.89
N THR A 232 0.07 24.17 -24.68
CA THR A 232 0.85 25.41 -24.66
C THR A 232 0.82 25.99 -26.07
N SER A 233 -0.13 26.89 -26.32
CA SER A 233 -0.02 27.85 -27.42
C SER A 233 0.69 29.10 -26.88
N GLU A 234 1.87 29.34 -27.44
CA GLU A 234 2.69 30.53 -27.28
C GLU A 234 1.92 31.80 -27.68
N THR A 235 2.13 32.87 -26.92
CA THR A 235 2.20 34.22 -27.50
C THR A 235 3.42 34.91 -26.90
N ASP A 236 4.45 35.06 -27.74
CA ASP A 236 5.65 35.84 -27.48
C ASP A 236 5.34 37.33 -27.27
N LYS A 237 5.96 37.92 -26.25
CA LYS A 237 6.55 39.27 -26.32
C LYS A 237 7.63 39.43 -25.23
N PRO A 238 8.85 39.89 -25.56
CA PRO A 238 9.97 39.98 -24.61
C PRO A 238 10.19 41.39 -24.05
N GLU A 239 10.54 41.52 -22.76
CA GLU A 239 11.52 42.49 -22.15
C GLU A 239 11.44 42.53 -20.59
N PRO A 240 12.43 43.07 -19.83
CA PRO A 240 13.76 42.50 -19.56
C PRO A 240 14.10 42.32 -18.06
N ALA A 241 15.20 41.58 -17.84
CA ALA A 241 16.08 41.39 -16.67
C ALA A 241 15.78 42.05 -15.30
N SER A 242 15.80 41.24 -14.23
CA SER A 242 16.80 41.35 -13.14
C SER A 242 16.77 40.18 -12.15
N GLN A 243 17.87 39.41 -12.17
CA GLN A 243 18.58 38.73 -11.08
C GLN A 243 17.80 38.13 -9.89
N SER A 244 17.82 36.80 -9.77
CA SER A 244 18.53 36.13 -8.66
C SER A 244 18.69 34.63 -8.95
N SER A 245 19.90 34.13 -8.75
CA SER A 245 20.41 32.81 -9.11
C SER A 245 19.70 31.64 -8.39
N LEU A 246 19.14 30.70 -9.16
CA LEU A 246 18.81 29.34 -8.70
C LEU A 246 19.45 28.30 -9.62
N LEU A 247 20.73 28.03 -9.37
CA LEU A 247 21.36 26.76 -9.73
C LEU A 247 21.34 25.88 -8.48
N MET A 248 20.41 24.94 -8.42
CA MET A 248 20.51 23.77 -7.54
C MET A 248 19.90 22.57 -8.26
N ASN A 249 20.79 21.89 -8.99
CA ASN A 249 20.92 20.43 -9.13
C ASN A 249 19.68 19.60 -8.76
N TYR A 250 18.96 19.11 -9.77
CA TYR A 250 18.06 17.98 -9.59
C TYR A 250 18.89 16.70 -9.43
N SER A 251 18.70 15.98 -8.32
CA SER A 251 19.30 14.66 -8.09
C SER A 251 18.76 13.65 -9.10
N GLN A 252 19.67 12.81 -9.63
CA GLN A 252 19.40 11.78 -10.63
C GLN A 252 18.27 10.81 -10.21
N ASP A 253 18.02 10.67 -8.91
CA ASP A 253 16.98 9.79 -8.34
C ASP A 253 15.54 10.19 -8.75
N LYS A 254 15.29 11.48 -8.98
CA LYS A 254 13.97 11.96 -9.42
C LYS A 254 13.66 11.63 -10.89
N ILE A 255 14.69 11.36 -11.70
CA ILE A 255 14.53 10.97 -13.09
C ILE A 255 14.24 9.46 -13.17
N ASN A 256 14.84 8.65 -12.30
CA ASN A 256 14.63 7.21 -12.27
C ASN A 256 13.20 6.84 -11.84
N ASP A 257 12.61 7.56 -10.88
CA ASP A 257 11.21 7.42 -10.46
C ASP A 257 10.19 7.76 -11.56
N LEU A 258 10.57 8.58 -12.56
CA LEU A 258 9.69 9.00 -13.64
C LEU A 258 9.61 7.98 -14.79
N PHE A 259 10.62 7.12 -14.92
CA PHE A 259 10.72 6.15 -16.02
C PHE A 259 10.70 4.69 -15.57
N GLY A 260 10.70 4.39 -14.27
CA GLY A 260 10.55 3.02 -13.78
C GLY A 260 11.60 2.07 -14.34
N ILE A 261 12.84 2.56 -14.46
CA ILE A 261 14.01 1.75 -14.78
C ILE A 261 14.72 1.51 -13.45
N ASP A 262 14.66 0.27 -12.96
CA ASP A 262 15.58 -0.23 -11.94
C ASP A 262 16.48 -1.28 -12.61
N TYR A 263 17.80 -1.17 -12.36
CA TYR A 263 18.79 -2.19 -12.70
C TYR A 263 18.59 -3.46 -11.86
#